data_AF-A0A925PKR6-F1
#
_entry.id   AF-A0A925PKR6-F1
#
_cell.length_a   1.000
_cell.length_b   1.000
_cell.length_c   1.000
_cell.angle_alpha   90.00
_cell.angle_beta   90.00
_cell.angle_gamma   90.00
#
_symmetry.space_group_name_H-M   'P 1'
#
loop_
_entity.id
_entity.type
_entity.pdbx_description
1 polymer ?
#
loop_
_entity_poly.entity_id
_entity_poly.type
_entity_poly.pdbx_seq_one_letter_code
_entity_poly.pdbx_strand_id
1 'polypeptide(L)'
;MGVYANTVSITQFTISGDLPANDQFQWFSEKLSQKGFQSIENSAEESSEGWTLVDRPDDTAFEAPGDFWRDNYLVFSLRRDQRKIPAAVLKSHAGREEGTFLAQHPNLRRTPKNKRQEIKELVQSRLLNKCLPVPASVDVVWDQKKGVLTLFSLGSKVIERFEDFFRKTFEGFGLVMVHPYARATMLVDGQLLENLQKANQANSDAVTALIRDNQWLGWEFMLWLLQRGINGEGEFSVGRTGHFNANERFSAWIDDRIQLQGG
;
A
#
# COMPACT_ATOMS: atom_id res chain seq x y z
N MET A 1 2.12 -1.71 8.34
CA MET A 1 2.74 -2.84 7.60
C MET A 1 3.94 -2.27 6.90
N GLY A 2 5.08 -2.95 6.93
CA GLY A 2 6.31 -2.30 6.54
C GLY A 2 7.39 -3.24 6.03
N VAL A 3 8.38 -2.66 5.37
CA VAL A 3 9.49 -3.36 4.70
C VAL A 3 10.33 -4.19 5.67
N TYR A 4 10.37 -3.80 6.94
CA TYR A 4 11.10 -4.50 8.01
C TYR A 4 10.28 -5.56 8.76
N ALA A 5 9.04 -5.83 8.35
CA ALA A 5 8.21 -6.84 9.00
C ALA A 5 8.58 -8.27 8.58
N ASN A 6 8.46 -9.24 9.49
CA ASN A 6 8.69 -10.67 9.19
C ASN A 6 7.74 -11.22 8.11
N THR A 7 6.51 -10.69 8.06
CA THR A 7 5.53 -11.02 7.05
C THR A 7 5.07 -9.74 6.39
N VAL A 8 5.11 -9.71 5.07
CA VAL A 8 4.73 -8.55 4.27
C VAL A 8 3.65 -8.90 3.27
N SER A 9 2.84 -7.90 2.95
CA SER A 9 1.83 -7.94 1.89
C SER A 9 2.15 -6.81 0.95
N ILE A 10 2.30 -7.09 -0.33
CA ILE A 10 2.81 -6.10 -1.29
C ILE A 10 1.90 -5.95 -2.51
N THR A 11 1.83 -4.72 -3.00
CA THR A 11 1.30 -4.36 -4.31
C THR A 11 2.41 -3.66 -5.09
N GLN A 12 2.58 -3.99 -6.36
CA GLN A 12 3.63 -3.39 -7.19
C GLN A 12 3.03 -2.58 -8.34
N PHE A 13 3.72 -1.50 -8.70
CA PHE A 13 3.37 -0.57 -9.75
C PHE A 13 4.56 -0.40 -10.68
N THR A 14 4.30 -0.27 -11.98
CA THR A 14 5.24 0.39 -12.89
C THR A 14 4.98 1.88 -12.87
N ILE A 15 6.05 2.65 -13.01
CA ILE A 15 5.98 4.11 -13.04
C ILE A 15 6.21 4.58 -14.46
N SER A 16 5.32 5.44 -14.95
CA SER A 16 5.53 6.24 -16.16
C SER A 16 5.93 7.67 -15.77
N GLY A 17 6.83 8.27 -16.53
CA GLY A 17 7.36 9.61 -16.29
C GLY A 17 8.87 9.64 -16.35
N ASP A 18 9.43 10.79 -16.72
CA ASP A 18 10.87 10.97 -16.86
C ASP A 18 11.46 11.52 -15.56
N LEU A 19 12.40 10.76 -14.99
CA LEU A 19 13.21 11.25 -13.87
C LEU A 19 14.15 12.37 -14.35
N PRO A 20 14.46 13.36 -13.48
CA PRO A 20 15.41 14.39 -13.84
C PRO A 20 16.79 13.79 -14.14
N ALA A 21 17.47 14.34 -15.15
CA ALA A 21 18.75 13.82 -15.63
C ALA A 21 19.88 13.99 -14.60
N ASN A 22 19.85 15.06 -13.82
CA ASN A 22 20.83 15.38 -12.78
C ASN A 22 20.12 15.66 -11.45
N ASP A 23 20.88 15.66 -10.36
CA ASP A 23 20.44 16.09 -9.02
C ASP A 23 19.18 15.36 -8.51
N GLN A 24 19.02 14.08 -8.90
CA GLN A 24 17.85 13.29 -8.50
C GLN A 24 17.67 13.25 -6.98
N PHE A 25 18.77 13.14 -6.22
CA PHE A 25 18.72 13.20 -4.75
C PHE A 25 18.01 14.46 -4.25
N GLN A 26 18.46 15.62 -4.72
CA GLN A 26 17.89 16.91 -4.34
C GLN A 26 16.43 17.01 -4.76
N TRP A 27 16.11 16.58 -5.98
CA TRP A 27 14.73 16.58 -6.47
C TRP A 27 13.80 15.70 -5.63
N PHE A 28 14.22 14.48 -5.29
CA PHE A 28 13.41 13.59 -4.44
C PHE A 28 13.28 14.14 -3.03
N SER A 29 14.36 14.66 -2.45
CA SER A 29 14.36 15.31 -1.13
C SER A 29 13.34 16.45 -1.09
N GLU A 30 13.36 17.35 -2.07
CA GLU A 30 12.41 18.46 -2.17
C GLU A 30 10.97 18.00 -2.31
N LYS A 31 10.71 17.03 -3.21
CA LYS A 31 9.36 16.52 -3.46
C LYS A 31 8.77 15.83 -2.24
N LEU A 32 9.56 15.00 -1.56
CA LEU A 32 9.11 14.27 -0.36
C LEU A 32 8.91 15.24 0.81
N SER A 33 9.85 16.16 1.04
CA SER A 33 9.77 17.15 2.13
C SER A 33 8.62 18.13 1.96
N GLN A 34 8.35 18.59 0.73
CA GLN A 34 7.23 19.49 0.42
C GLN A 34 5.87 18.86 0.78
N LYS A 35 5.77 17.53 0.72
CA LYS A 35 4.59 16.75 1.09
C LYS A 35 4.85 15.90 2.36
N GLY A 36 5.77 16.34 3.20
CA GLY A 36 6.09 15.72 4.48
C GLY A 36 4.92 15.78 5.44
N PHE A 37 4.78 14.75 6.28
CA PHE A 37 3.74 14.67 7.30
C PHE A 37 3.73 15.88 8.25
N GLN A 38 2.55 16.35 8.62
CA GLN A 38 2.37 17.46 9.56
C GLN A 38 1.58 16.96 10.78
N SER A 39 2.15 17.08 11.98
CA SER A 39 1.49 16.62 13.20
C SER A 39 0.24 17.45 13.52
N ILE A 40 -0.83 16.75 13.89
CA ILE A 40 -2.12 17.34 14.30
C ILE A 40 -2.42 17.15 15.79
N GLU A 41 -1.41 16.76 16.57
CA GLU A 41 -1.55 16.53 18.01
C GLU A 41 -2.05 17.79 18.74
N ASN A 42 -1.48 18.94 18.36
CA ASN A 42 -1.81 20.26 18.94
C ASN A 42 -2.77 21.09 18.07
N SER A 43 -3.45 20.48 17.08
CA SER A 43 -4.40 21.16 16.20
C SER A 43 -5.84 20.64 16.38
N ALA A 44 -6.81 21.36 15.81
CA ALA A 44 -8.21 20.92 15.74
C ALA A 44 -8.50 20.00 14.54
N GLU A 45 -7.47 19.65 13.77
CA GLU A 45 -7.64 18.84 12.56
C GLU A 45 -7.96 17.38 12.93
N GLU A 46 -8.86 16.77 12.16
CA GLU A 46 -9.29 15.39 12.41
C GLU A 46 -8.33 14.36 11.82
N SER A 47 -7.61 14.73 10.76
CA SER A 47 -6.63 13.87 10.12
C SER A 47 -5.57 14.66 9.37
N SER A 48 -4.36 14.12 9.35
CA SER A 48 -3.24 14.60 8.53
C SER A 48 -2.56 13.41 7.85
N GLU A 49 -1.98 13.64 6.68
CA GLU A 49 -1.29 12.64 5.88
C GLU A 49 -0.08 13.26 5.18
N GLY A 50 1.04 12.52 5.15
CA GLY A 50 2.24 12.95 4.45
C GLY A 50 3.38 11.94 4.48
N TRP A 51 4.45 12.27 3.76
CA TRP A 51 5.65 11.44 3.68
C TRP A 51 6.48 11.52 4.96
N THR A 52 7.07 10.40 5.31
CA THR A 52 7.92 10.22 6.50
C THR A 52 9.07 9.27 6.18
N LEU A 53 10.14 9.33 6.97
CA LEU A 53 11.18 8.31 6.93
C LEU A 53 10.64 6.98 7.46
N VAL A 54 11.09 5.86 6.89
CA VAL A 54 10.61 4.53 7.29
C VAL A 54 11.03 4.18 8.72
N ASP A 55 12.31 4.41 9.04
CA ASP A 55 12.87 4.10 10.36
C ASP A 55 12.47 5.11 11.44
N ARG A 56 12.13 6.34 11.03
CA ARG A 56 11.85 7.49 11.89
C ARG A 56 10.55 8.15 11.43
N PRO A 57 9.37 7.58 11.76
CA PRO A 57 8.09 8.02 11.22
C PRO A 57 7.64 9.43 11.69
N ASP A 58 8.32 10.02 12.68
CA ASP A 58 8.12 11.41 13.10
C ASP A 58 9.03 12.40 12.35
N ASP A 59 10.00 11.90 11.57
CA ASP A 59 10.93 12.70 10.79
C ASP A 59 10.47 12.81 9.32
N THR A 60 10.48 14.03 8.80
CA THR A 60 10.01 14.39 7.46
C THR A 60 11.02 15.23 6.69
N ALA A 61 12.27 15.30 7.14
CA ALA A 61 13.25 16.23 6.60
C ALA A 61 13.89 15.73 5.28
N PHE A 62 14.02 14.41 5.09
CA PHE A 62 14.61 13.79 3.89
C PHE A 62 15.93 14.46 3.43
N GLU A 63 16.80 14.86 4.35
CA GLU A 63 17.95 15.74 4.06
C GLU A 63 19.22 14.97 3.68
N ALA A 64 19.40 13.75 4.18
CA ALA A 64 20.58 12.94 3.92
C ALA A 64 20.26 11.74 3.02
N PRO A 65 21.20 11.29 2.15
CA PRO A 65 21.03 10.04 1.40
C PRO A 65 20.74 8.85 2.33
N GLY A 66 21.37 8.83 3.51
CA GLY A 66 21.12 7.84 4.56
C GLY A 66 19.68 7.79 5.05
N ASP A 67 18.84 8.78 4.80
CA ASP A 67 17.47 8.83 5.32
C ASP A 67 16.49 7.97 4.51
N PHE A 68 16.64 7.97 3.17
CA PHE A 68 15.65 7.35 2.28
C PHE A 68 16.24 6.74 1.00
N TRP A 69 17.55 6.85 0.78
CA TRP A 69 18.22 6.39 -0.45
C TRP A 69 19.18 5.23 -0.17
N ARG A 70 19.07 4.12 -0.91
CA ARG A 70 19.92 2.93 -0.81
C ARG A 70 20.24 2.38 -2.20
N ASP A 71 21.43 2.68 -2.71
CA ASP A 71 21.85 2.31 -4.08
C ASP A 71 20.84 2.78 -5.15
N ASN A 72 20.10 1.88 -5.81
CA ASN A 72 19.04 2.20 -6.77
C ASN A 72 17.63 2.28 -6.14
N TYR A 73 17.52 2.17 -4.83
CA TYR A 73 16.24 2.12 -4.11
C TYR A 73 15.97 3.40 -3.34
N LEU A 74 14.74 3.89 -3.45
CA LEU A 74 14.18 4.85 -2.51
C LEU A 74 13.26 4.13 -1.54
N VAL A 75 13.33 4.50 -0.26
CA VAL A 75 12.61 3.85 0.83
C VAL A 75 12.01 4.93 1.71
N PHE A 76 10.68 5.04 1.74
CA PHE A 76 9.94 6.06 2.49
C PHE A 76 8.54 5.55 2.84
N SER A 77 7.82 6.23 3.74
CA SER A 77 6.49 5.80 4.18
C SER A 77 5.46 6.91 4.05
N LEU A 78 4.25 6.54 3.66
CA LEU A 78 3.07 7.41 3.77
C LEU A 78 2.44 7.19 5.15
N ARG A 79 2.52 8.21 6.00
CA ARG A 79 1.90 8.22 7.32
C ARG A 79 0.58 9.00 7.27
N ARG A 80 -0.44 8.46 7.92
CA ARG A 80 -1.68 9.18 8.22
C ARG A 80 -2.02 9.06 9.69
N ASP A 81 -2.31 10.20 10.29
CA ASP A 81 -2.81 10.28 11.65
C ASP A 81 -4.28 10.66 11.59
N GLN A 82 -5.12 9.96 12.36
CA GLN A 82 -6.56 10.23 12.40
C GLN A 82 -7.09 10.19 13.83
N ARG A 83 -7.84 11.21 14.22
CA ARG A 83 -8.63 11.22 15.46
C ARG A 83 -9.87 10.37 15.25
N LYS A 84 -10.03 9.32 16.04
CA LYS A 84 -11.18 8.42 15.95
C LYS A 84 -11.86 8.31 17.30
N ILE A 85 -13.11 8.74 17.36
CA ILE A 85 -13.96 8.53 18.54
C ILE A 85 -14.48 7.09 18.49
N PRO A 86 -14.22 6.25 19.52
CA PRO A 86 -14.83 4.93 19.58
C PRO A 86 -16.36 5.03 19.59
N ALA A 87 -17.04 4.22 18.78
CA ALA A 87 -18.49 4.31 18.61
C ALA A 87 -19.27 4.16 19.94
N ALA A 88 -18.77 3.30 20.84
CA ALA A 88 -19.34 3.11 22.17
C ALA A 88 -19.26 4.39 23.03
N VAL A 89 -18.15 5.12 22.95
CA VAL A 89 -17.95 6.38 23.69
C VAL A 89 -18.90 7.45 23.14
N LEU A 90 -18.97 7.61 21.82
CA LEU A 90 -19.90 8.56 21.20
C LEU A 90 -21.35 8.27 21.59
N LYS A 91 -21.78 7.00 21.54
CA LYS A 91 -23.14 6.58 21.90
C LYS A 91 -23.45 6.85 23.37
N SER A 92 -22.51 6.56 24.28
CA SER A 92 -22.68 6.79 25.72
C SER A 92 -22.85 8.28 26.04
N HIS A 93 -21.96 9.13 25.51
CA HIS A 93 -22.05 10.58 25.77
C HIS A 93 -23.29 11.21 25.12
N ALA A 94 -23.63 10.85 23.88
CA ALA A 94 -24.84 11.34 23.24
C ALA A 94 -26.10 10.92 24.03
N GLY A 95 -26.18 9.67 24.48
CA GLY A 95 -27.30 9.20 25.29
C GLY A 95 -27.45 9.94 26.62
N ARG A 96 -26.35 10.32 27.26
CA ARG A 96 -26.38 11.13 28.49
C ARG A 96 -26.96 12.53 28.25
N GLU A 97 -26.54 13.20 27.17
CA GLU A 97 -27.04 14.54 26.80
C GLU A 97 -28.49 14.50 26.29
N GLU A 98 -28.90 13.42 25.61
CA GLU A 98 -30.31 13.20 25.27
C GLU A 98 -31.16 13.00 26.54
N GLY A 99 -30.65 12.28 27.53
CA GLY A 99 -31.31 12.09 28.82
C GLY A 99 -31.46 13.40 29.61
N THR A 100 -30.42 14.25 29.65
CA THR A 100 -30.51 15.57 30.28
C THR A 100 -31.51 16.48 29.56
N PHE A 101 -31.56 16.45 28.23
CA PHE A 101 -32.56 17.16 27.44
C PHE A 101 -33.99 16.71 27.78
N LEU A 102 -34.25 15.40 27.84
CA LEU A 102 -35.58 14.88 28.18
C LEU A 102 -36.02 15.22 29.61
N ALA A 103 -35.08 15.22 30.56
CA ALA A 103 -35.36 15.65 31.93
C ALA A 103 -35.79 17.13 32.02
N GLN A 104 -35.28 18.00 31.13
CA GLN A 104 -35.65 19.41 31.02
C GLN A 104 -36.97 19.63 30.26
N HIS A 105 -37.45 18.63 29.53
CA HIS A 105 -38.68 18.70 28.75
C HIS A 105 -39.63 17.53 29.07
N PRO A 106 -40.31 17.55 30.24
CA PRO A 106 -41.13 16.43 30.73
C PRO A 106 -42.27 15.99 29.80
N ASN A 107 -42.72 16.90 28.93
CA ASN A 107 -43.79 16.64 27.95
C ASN A 107 -43.31 15.79 26.75
N LEU A 108 -42.00 15.61 26.59
CA LEU A 108 -41.42 14.83 25.50
C LEU A 108 -41.08 13.42 25.96
N ARG A 109 -41.64 12.42 25.30
CA ARG A 109 -41.28 10.99 25.54
C ARG A 109 -39.97 10.58 24.88
N ARG A 110 -39.52 11.31 23.85
CA ARG A 110 -38.32 11.02 23.05
C ARG A 110 -37.73 12.32 22.50
N THR A 111 -36.41 12.36 22.34
CA THR A 111 -35.71 13.49 21.74
C THR A 111 -36.09 13.61 20.26
N PRO A 112 -36.57 14.79 19.80
CA PRO A 112 -36.87 15.00 18.39
C PRO A 112 -35.67 14.72 17.49
N LYS A 113 -35.90 14.21 16.27
CA LYS A 113 -34.83 13.79 15.35
C LYS A 113 -33.78 14.89 15.11
N ASN A 114 -34.22 16.12 14.88
CA ASN A 114 -33.33 17.26 14.64
C ASN A 114 -32.48 17.57 15.88
N LYS A 115 -33.10 17.59 17.07
CA LYS A 115 -32.38 17.87 18.32
C LYS A 115 -31.38 16.76 18.67
N ARG A 116 -31.73 15.51 18.39
CA ARG A 116 -30.81 14.38 18.57
C ARG A 116 -29.58 14.48 17.67
N GLN A 117 -29.77 14.91 16.43
CA GLN A 117 -28.66 15.13 15.50
C GLN A 117 -27.74 16.27 15.99
N GLU A 118 -28.32 17.38 16.43
CA GLU A 118 -27.59 18.51 17.02
C GLU A 118 -26.79 18.07 18.27
N ILE A 119 -27.41 17.32 19.19
CA ILE A 119 -26.73 16.76 20.37
C ILE A 119 -25.55 15.88 19.95
N LYS A 120 -25.76 15.01 18.97
CA LYS A 120 -24.71 14.11 18.47
C LYS A 120 -23.53 14.90 17.88
N GLU A 121 -23.78 15.94 17.10
CA GLU A 121 -22.75 16.79 16.48
C GLU A 121 -21.95 17.56 17.55
N LEU A 122 -22.62 18.15 18.54
CA LEU A 122 -21.98 18.83 19.66
C LEU A 122 -21.11 17.87 20.49
N VAL A 123 -21.64 16.67 20.78
CA VAL A 123 -20.88 15.64 21.48
C VAL A 123 -19.69 15.18 20.66
N GLN A 124 -19.86 14.97 19.36
CA GLN A 124 -18.79 14.55 18.46
C GLN A 124 -17.65 15.59 18.43
N SER A 125 -17.97 16.87 18.20
CA SER A 125 -16.99 17.96 18.20
C SER A 125 -16.23 18.04 19.53
N ARG A 126 -16.96 17.97 20.67
CA ARG A 126 -16.36 18.00 22.01
C ARG A 126 -15.44 16.80 22.29
N LEU A 127 -15.83 15.61 21.84
CA LEU A 127 -15.04 14.39 22.06
C LEU A 127 -13.82 14.32 21.13
N LEU A 128 -13.92 14.81 19.90
CA LEU A 128 -12.83 14.74 18.94
C LEU A 128 -11.60 15.53 19.40
N ASN A 129 -11.82 16.69 20.02
CA ASN A 129 -10.75 17.51 20.61
C ASN A 129 -10.01 16.79 21.76
N LYS A 130 -10.60 15.73 22.33
CA LYS A 130 -9.99 14.91 23.39
C LYS A 130 -9.35 13.63 22.88
N CYS A 131 -9.53 13.30 21.60
CA CYS A 131 -8.92 12.12 20.99
C CYS A 131 -7.53 12.47 20.49
N LEU A 132 -6.52 11.74 20.97
CA LEU A 132 -5.21 11.75 20.34
C LEU A 132 -5.30 11.18 18.91
N PRO A 133 -4.54 11.72 17.95
CA PRO A 133 -4.43 11.14 16.62
C PRO A 133 -3.81 9.73 16.70
N VAL A 134 -4.39 8.78 15.96
CA VAL A 134 -3.85 7.41 15.85
C VAL A 134 -3.06 7.31 14.55
N PRO A 135 -1.75 7.00 14.60
CA PRO A 135 -0.92 6.89 13.41
C PRO A 135 -1.12 5.56 12.69
N ALA A 136 -1.06 5.62 11.37
CA ALA A 136 -1.01 4.46 10.48
C ALA A 136 -0.07 4.76 9.31
N SER A 137 0.93 3.90 9.11
CA SER A 137 1.89 4.02 8.01
C SER A 137 1.82 2.85 7.03
N VAL A 138 2.17 3.15 5.78
CA VAL A 138 2.44 2.16 4.74
C VAL A 138 3.77 2.50 4.07
N ASP A 139 4.64 1.50 4.00
CA ASP A 139 5.97 1.67 3.44
C ASP A 139 5.96 1.54 1.92
N VAL A 140 6.91 2.23 1.31
CA VAL A 140 7.10 2.33 -0.13
C VAL A 140 8.58 2.07 -0.44
N VAL A 141 8.83 1.19 -1.40
CA VAL A 141 10.17 0.95 -1.94
C VAL A 141 10.12 1.16 -3.46
N TRP A 142 10.87 2.12 -3.97
CA TRP A 142 10.96 2.39 -5.41
C TRP A 142 12.33 1.98 -5.95
N ASP A 143 12.34 0.92 -6.76
CA ASP A 143 13.48 0.50 -7.58
C ASP A 143 13.57 1.38 -8.83
N GLN A 144 14.47 2.37 -8.81
CA GLN A 144 14.63 3.32 -9.92
C GLN A 144 15.14 2.64 -11.18
N LYS A 145 16.02 1.65 -11.03
CA LYS A 145 16.63 0.93 -12.16
C LYS A 145 15.61 0.09 -12.92
N LYS A 146 14.67 -0.54 -12.21
CA LYS A 146 13.60 -1.35 -12.82
C LYS A 146 12.34 -0.56 -13.13
N GLY A 147 12.21 0.67 -12.63
CA GLY A 147 10.98 1.46 -12.75
C GLY A 147 9.80 0.84 -12.00
N VAL A 148 10.07 0.12 -10.91
CA VAL A 148 9.07 -0.60 -10.12
C VAL A 148 8.96 0.00 -8.73
N LEU A 149 7.74 0.37 -8.34
CA LEU A 149 7.41 0.79 -6.99
C LEU A 149 6.63 -0.30 -6.28
N THR A 150 7.05 -0.64 -5.07
CA THR A 150 6.43 -1.62 -4.19
C THR A 150 5.82 -0.92 -3.00
N LEU A 151 4.49 -1.05 -2.84
CA LEU A 151 3.74 -0.59 -1.69
C LEU A 151 3.47 -1.77 -0.75
N PHE A 152 3.77 -1.63 0.53
CA PHE A 152 3.61 -2.70 1.54
C PHE A 152 2.17 -2.78 2.09
N SER A 153 1.20 -2.92 1.17
CA SER A 153 -0.22 -3.10 1.49
C SER A 153 -0.99 -3.84 0.38
N LEU A 154 -2.06 -4.52 0.76
CA LEU A 154 -3.08 -5.09 -0.15
C LEU A 154 -4.46 -4.41 0.00
N GLY A 155 -4.60 -3.47 0.94
CA GLY A 155 -5.90 -2.83 1.21
C GLY A 155 -6.25 -1.82 0.11
N SER A 156 -7.37 -2.03 -0.60
CA SER A 156 -7.80 -1.16 -1.71
C SER A 156 -7.86 0.32 -1.34
N LYS A 157 -8.45 0.66 -0.18
CA LYS A 157 -8.50 2.05 0.33
C LYS A 157 -7.11 2.65 0.62
N VAL A 158 -6.15 1.82 1.02
CA VAL A 158 -4.77 2.27 1.26
C VAL A 158 -4.08 2.51 -0.07
N ILE A 159 -4.30 1.63 -1.06
CA ILE A 159 -3.76 1.74 -2.41
C ILE A 159 -4.29 2.99 -3.12
N GLU A 160 -5.62 3.18 -3.19
CA GLU A 160 -6.25 4.35 -3.84
C GLU A 160 -5.72 5.66 -3.26
N ARG A 161 -5.66 5.75 -1.92
CA ARG A 161 -5.14 6.91 -1.21
C ARG A 161 -3.66 7.14 -1.48
N PHE A 162 -2.86 6.08 -1.51
CA PHE A 162 -1.44 6.17 -1.85
C PHE A 162 -1.26 6.69 -3.28
N GLU A 163 -2.01 6.17 -4.26
CA GLU A 163 -1.94 6.64 -5.64
C GLU A 163 -2.33 8.12 -5.77
N ASP A 164 -3.39 8.56 -5.07
CA ASP A 164 -3.80 9.96 -5.01
C ASP A 164 -2.70 10.85 -4.42
N PHE A 165 -2.10 10.43 -3.31
CA PHE A 165 -1.05 11.20 -2.65
C PHE A 165 0.26 11.22 -3.45
N PHE A 166 0.59 10.11 -4.11
CA PHE A 166 1.72 9.99 -5.01
C PHE A 166 1.60 10.95 -6.20
N ARG A 167 0.44 10.98 -6.88
CA ARG A 167 0.18 11.91 -8.00
C ARG A 167 0.30 13.38 -7.60
N LYS A 168 -0.10 13.73 -6.37
CA LYS A 168 0.04 15.08 -5.82
C LYS A 168 1.47 15.46 -5.46
N THR A 169 2.34 14.47 -5.27
CA THR A 169 3.75 14.67 -4.92
C THR A 169 4.59 14.71 -6.19
N PHE A 170 4.47 13.68 -7.02
CA PHE A 170 5.22 13.48 -8.24
C PHE A 170 4.35 13.83 -9.44
N GLU A 171 4.10 15.13 -9.62
CA GLU A 171 3.36 15.64 -10.77
C GLU A 171 4.02 15.20 -12.08
N GLY A 172 3.22 14.72 -13.03
CA GLY A 172 3.70 14.17 -14.30
C GLY A 172 4.05 12.67 -14.26
N PHE A 173 4.04 12.03 -13.07
CA PHE A 173 4.24 10.60 -12.95
C PHE A 173 2.90 9.84 -12.88
N GLY A 174 2.85 8.69 -13.56
CA GLY A 174 1.73 7.76 -13.53
C GLY A 174 2.11 6.47 -12.81
N LEU A 175 1.14 5.92 -12.07
CA LEU A 175 1.25 4.57 -11.49
C LEU A 175 0.34 3.63 -12.28
N VAL A 176 0.90 2.51 -12.72
CA VAL A 176 0.14 1.41 -13.33
C VAL A 176 0.38 0.15 -12.53
N MET A 177 -0.67 -0.42 -11.96
CA MET A 177 -0.56 -1.65 -11.16
C MET A 177 0.01 -2.79 -12.00
N VAL A 178 1.01 -3.49 -11.47
CA VAL A 178 1.62 -4.64 -12.15
C VAL A 178 0.71 -5.86 -11.98
N HIS A 179 -0.15 -6.08 -12.98
CA HIS A 179 -1.00 -7.25 -13.09
C HIS A 179 -0.23 -8.48 -13.61
N PRO A 180 -0.80 -9.71 -13.54
CA PRO A 180 -0.09 -10.94 -13.89
C PRO A 180 0.52 -10.96 -15.29
N TYR A 181 -0.23 -10.50 -16.29
CA TYR A 181 0.28 -10.40 -17.66
C TYR A 181 1.46 -9.42 -17.79
N ALA A 182 1.36 -8.22 -17.19
CA ALA A 182 2.48 -7.27 -17.16
C ALA A 182 3.70 -7.85 -16.44
N ARG A 183 3.50 -8.56 -15.32
CA ARG A 183 4.57 -9.28 -14.62
C ARG A 183 5.27 -10.27 -15.54
N ALA A 184 4.50 -11.08 -16.25
CA ALA A 184 5.05 -12.07 -17.18
C ALA A 184 5.88 -11.37 -18.27
N THR A 185 5.36 -10.30 -18.89
CA THR A 185 6.08 -9.51 -19.89
C THR A 185 7.41 -8.94 -19.36
N MET A 186 7.45 -8.47 -18.10
CA MET A 186 8.69 -7.98 -17.47
C MET A 186 9.72 -9.09 -17.21
N LEU A 187 9.27 -10.35 -17.16
CA LEU A 187 10.08 -11.50 -16.81
C LEU A 187 10.47 -12.36 -18.01
N VAL A 188 10.00 -12.10 -19.23
CA VAL A 188 10.33 -12.92 -20.40
C VAL A 188 10.86 -12.06 -21.55
N ASP A 189 11.72 -12.66 -22.36
CA ASP A 189 12.45 -12.03 -23.46
C ASP A 189 12.59 -13.01 -24.65
N GLY A 190 12.97 -12.48 -25.81
CA GLY A 190 13.16 -13.26 -27.04
C GLY A 190 11.95 -14.12 -27.41
N GLN A 191 12.19 -15.41 -27.69
CA GLN A 191 11.14 -16.34 -28.12
C GLN A 191 10.01 -16.51 -27.08
N LEU A 192 10.32 -16.41 -25.78
CA LEU A 192 9.31 -16.54 -24.74
C LEU A 192 8.36 -15.35 -24.72
N LEU A 193 8.86 -14.14 -25.00
CA LEU A 193 8.03 -12.94 -25.13
C LEU A 193 7.08 -13.04 -26.32
N GLU A 194 7.57 -13.51 -27.47
CA GLU A 194 6.72 -13.75 -28.65
C GLU A 194 5.62 -14.78 -28.35
N ASN A 195 5.96 -15.85 -27.63
CA ASN A 195 5.01 -16.89 -27.25
C ASN A 195 3.96 -16.36 -26.27
N LEU A 196 4.37 -15.53 -25.29
CA LEU A 196 3.45 -14.88 -24.36
C LEU A 196 2.47 -13.95 -25.10
N GLN A 197 2.97 -13.16 -26.05
CA GLN A 197 2.14 -12.27 -26.87
C GLN A 197 1.13 -13.05 -27.72
N LYS A 198 1.55 -14.16 -28.33
CA LYS A 198 0.65 -15.06 -29.08
C LYS A 198 -0.40 -15.73 -28.20
N ALA A 199 -0.06 -16.01 -26.94
CA ALA A 199 -0.95 -16.60 -25.96
C ALA A 199 -1.90 -15.60 -25.29
N ASN A 200 -1.72 -14.28 -25.53
CA ASN A 200 -2.59 -13.24 -24.99
C ASN A 200 -4.01 -13.41 -25.55
N GLN A 201 -4.99 -13.56 -24.65
CA GLN A 201 -6.39 -13.75 -25.02
C GLN A 201 -7.21 -12.45 -24.93
N ALA A 202 -6.60 -11.35 -24.47
CA ALA A 202 -7.29 -10.07 -24.35
C ALA A 202 -7.51 -9.41 -25.71
N ASN A 203 -8.69 -8.80 -25.89
CA ASN A 203 -9.06 -8.10 -27.11
C ASN A 203 -8.62 -6.62 -27.15
N SER A 204 -8.00 -6.13 -26.07
CA SER A 204 -7.53 -4.76 -25.92
C SER A 204 -6.42 -4.68 -24.87
N ASP A 205 -5.66 -3.60 -24.89
CA ASP A 205 -4.60 -3.31 -23.90
C ASP A 205 -5.15 -2.74 -22.57
N ALA A 206 -6.47 -2.73 -22.39
CA ALA A 206 -7.06 -2.31 -21.13
C ALA A 206 -6.64 -3.28 -20.02
N VAL A 207 -6.13 -2.74 -18.90
CA VAL A 207 -5.66 -3.54 -17.74
C VAL A 207 -6.71 -4.54 -17.27
N THR A 208 -7.99 -4.15 -17.26
CA THR A 208 -9.10 -5.02 -16.87
C THR A 208 -9.30 -6.19 -17.83
N ALA A 209 -9.14 -5.99 -19.14
CA ALA A 209 -9.20 -7.05 -20.14
C ALA A 209 -7.98 -7.98 -20.00
N LEU A 210 -6.78 -7.42 -19.87
CA LEU A 210 -5.55 -8.19 -19.67
C LEU A 210 -5.58 -9.05 -18.40
N ILE A 211 -6.21 -8.58 -17.32
CA ILE A 211 -6.43 -9.37 -16.10
C ILE A 211 -7.46 -10.48 -16.31
N ARG A 212 -8.63 -10.14 -16.87
CA ARG A 212 -9.76 -11.07 -17.01
C ARG A 212 -9.44 -12.20 -17.98
N ASP A 213 -8.87 -11.88 -19.13
CA ASP A 213 -8.73 -12.82 -20.24
C ASP A 213 -7.44 -13.65 -20.12
N ASN A 214 -6.45 -13.21 -19.35
CA ASN A 214 -5.21 -13.96 -19.11
C ASN A 214 -5.12 -14.58 -17.70
N GLN A 215 -6.26 -14.98 -17.11
CA GLN A 215 -6.28 -15.66 -15.82
C GLN A 215 -5.51 -16.98 -15.82
N TRP A 216 -5.29 -17.59 -17.00
CA TRP A 216 -4.48 -18.79 -17.17
C TRP A 216 -3.03 -18.63 -16.68
N LEU A 217 -2.51 -17.40 -16.60
CA LEU A 217 -1.18 -17.12 -16.06
C LEU A 217 -1.13 -17.40 -14.56
N GLY A 218 -0.44 -18.49 -14.19
CA GLY A 218 -0.20 -18.88 -12.80
C GLY A 218 -1.34 -19.64 -12.13
N TRP A 219 -2.51 -19.78 -12.79
CA TRP A 219 -3.66 -20.51 -12.23
C TRP A 219 -3.34 -21.96 -11.89
N GLU A 220 -2.67 -22.66 -12.81
CA GLU A 220 -2.29 -24.05 -12.67
C GLU A 220 -0.94 -24.22 -11.95
N PHE A 221 -0.30 -23.15 -11.48
CA PHE A 221 1.05 -23.25 -10.90
C PHE A 221 1.09 -24.15 -9.67
N MET A 222 0.08 -24.06 -8.81
CA MET A 222 -0.02 -24.93 -7.63
C MET A 222 -0.30 -26.39 -8.00
N LEU A 223 -1.15 -26.65 -8.99
CA LEU A 223 -1.42 -28.01 -9.45
C LEU A 223 -0.18 -28.62 -10.13
N TRP A 224 0.52 -27.82 -10.93
CA TRP A 224 1.79 -28.19 -11.55
C TRP A 224 2.86 -28.52 -10.51
N LEU A 225 3.02 -27.67 -9.49
CA LEU A 225 4.02 -27.89 -8.44
C LEU A 225 3.68 -29.11 -7.57
N LEU A 226 2.40 -29.35 -7.28
CA LEU A 226 1.94 -30.56 -6.58
C LEU A 226 2.25 -31.82 -7.41
N GLN A 227 1.94 -31.82 -8.71
CA GLN A 227 2.20 -32.94 -9.61
C GLN A 227 3.70 -33.26 -9.68
N ARG A 228 4.55 -32.24 -9.80
CA ARG A 228 6.01 -32.39 -9.76
C ARG A 228 6.47 -33.00 -8.43
N GLY A 229 5.97 -32.50 -7.31
CA GLY A 229 6.28 -33.01 -5.97
C GLY A 229 5.93 -34.47 -5.78
N ILE A 230 4.71 -34.90 -6.18
CA ILE A 230 4.25 -36.30 -6.10
C ILE A 230 5.15 -37.24 -6.92
N ASN A 231 5.66 -36.77 -8.06
CA ASN A 231 6.54 -37.56 -8.94
C ASN A 231 8.02 -37.52 -8.53
N GLY A 232 8.37 -36.86 -7.41
CA GLY A 232 9.77 -36.69 -6.98
C GLY A 232 10.57 -35.71 -7.84
N GLU A 233 9.90 -34.87 -8.63
CA GLU A 233 10.50 -33.86 -9.52
C GLU A 233 10.48 -32.46 -8.88
N GLY A 234 10.65 -32.39 -7.56
CA GLY A 234 10.61 -31.16 -6.78
C GLY A 234 11.91 -30.35 -6.79
N GLU A 235 12.94 -30.80 -7.50
CA GLU A 235 14.24 -30.12 -7.61
C GLU A 235 14.25 -29.15 -8.80
N PHE A 236 14.57 -27.89 -8.53
CA PHE A 236 14.62 -26.81 -9.50
C PHE A 236 15.96 -26.08 -9.42
N SER A 237 16.24 -25.26 -10.44
CA SER A 237 17.45 -24.44 -10.49
C SER A 237 17.13 -23.01 -10.90
N VAL A 238 17.84 -22.05 -10.33
CA VAL A 238 17.72 -20.63 -10.66
C VAL A 238 18.19 -20.39 -12.10
N GLY A 239 17.23 -20.19 -13.01
CA GLY A 239 17.49 -19.95 -14.44
C GLY A 239 17.59 -18.47 -14.84
N ARG A 240 17.44 -17.53 -13.88
CA ARG A 240 17.46 -16.09 -14.12
C ARG A 240 18.52 -15.44 -13.25
N THR A 241 19.23 -14.46 -13.80
CA THR A 241 20.16 -13.63 -13.03
C THR A 241 19.41 -12.88 -11.94
N GLY A 242 19.99 -12.85 -10.74
CA GLY A 242 19.34 -12.27 -9.56
C GLY A 242 20.29 -12.24 -8.37
N HIS A 243 19.73 -12.30 -7.17
CA HIS A 243 20.51 -12.35 -5.93
C HIS A 243 21.14 -13.73 -5.71
N PHE A 244 20.46 -14.78 -6.16
CA PHE A 244 20.95 -16.16 -6.13
C PHE A 244 21.86 -16.45 -7.32
N ASN A 245 22.76 -17.41 -7.16
CA ASN A 245 23.69 -17.79 -8.22
C ASN A 245 22.94 -18.47 -9.37
N ALA A 246 23.49 -18.33 -10.58
CA ALA A 246 22.98 -19.07 -11.73
C ALA A 246 23.10 -20.58 -11.48
N ASN A 247 22.04 -21.33 -11.79
CA ASN A 247 21.90 -22.77 -11.55
C ASN A 247 21.93 -23.20 -10.08
N GLU A 248 21.82 -22.26 -9.14
CA GLU A 248 21.64 -22.59 -7.72
C GLU A 248 20.39 -23.45 -7.56
N ARG A 249 20.54 -24.57 -6.85
CA ARG A 249 19.46 -25.56 -6.72
C ARG A 249 18.57 -25.21 -5.55
N PHE A 250 17.28 -25.38 -5.76
CA PHE A 250 16.30 -25.31 -4.70
C PHE A 250 15.23 -26.36 -4.93
N SER A 251 14.74 -26.91 -3.85
CA SER A 251 13.61 -27.82 -3.82
C SER A 251 12.34 -27.02 -3.53
N ALA A 252 11.26 -27.35 -4.23
CA ALA A 252 9.94 -26.80 -4.00
C ALA A 252 8.86 -27.89 -4.08
N TRP A 253 7.95 -27.88 -3.12
CA TRP A 253 6.79 -28.76 -3.09
C TRP A 253 5.62 -28.06 -2.39
N ILE A 254 4.44 -28.64 -2.57
CA ILE A 254 3.22 -28.20 -1.90
C ILE A 254 2.81 -29.27 -0.90
N ASP A 255 2.69 -28.83 0.34
CA ASP A 255 1.97 -29.53 1.41
C ASP A 255 0.89 -28.56 1.91
N ASP A 256 0.93 -28.10 3.17
CA ASP A 256 0.09 -26.99 3.67
C ASP A 256 0.55 -25.59 3.21
N ARG A 257 1.78 -25.49 2.70
CA ARG A 257 2.42 -24.25 2.22
C ARG A 257 3.47 -24.57 1.17
N ILE A 258 3.81 -23.57 0.34
CA ILE A 258 4.97 -23.66 -0.55
C ILE A 258 6.23 -23.55 0.32
N GLN A 259 7.08 -24.57 0.29
CA GLN A 259 8.40 -24.51 0.91
C GLN A 259 9.46 -24.40 -0.19
N LEU A 260 10.38 -23.47 -0.02
CA LEU A 260 11.58 -23.36 -0.84
C LEU A 260 12.76 -23.70 0.06
N GLN A 261 13.49 -24.77 -0.25
CA GLN A 261 14.66 -25.19 0.51
C GLN A 261 15.86 -25.32 -0.43
N GLY A 262 16.93 -24.59 -0.14
CA GLY A 262 18.12 -24.53 -0.98
C GLY A 262 18.57 -23.08 -1.20
N GLY A 263 19.88 -22.94 -1.36
CA GLY A 263 20.65 -21.72 -1.18
C GLY A 263 21.83 -21.95 -0.25
#